data_AF-A0A444MHB1-F1
#
_entry.id   AF-A0A444MHB1-F1
#
_cell.length_a   1.000
_cell.length_b   1.000
_cell.length_c   1.000
_cell.angle_alpha   90.00
_cell.angle_beta   90.00
_cell.angle_gamma   90.00
#
_symmetry.space_group_name_H-M   'P 1'
#
loop_
_entity.id
_entity.type
_entity.pdbx_description
1 polymer ?
#
loop_
_entity_poly.entity_id
_entity_poly.type
_entity_poly.pdbx_seq_one_letter_code
_entity_poly.pdbx_strand_id
1 'polypeptide(L)'
;MRKNIKYIVYLVLLIAGIACKKPYSPTLAATANNYLVVEGFINSGNDSTLIKLSHTVNLGDTVSTAAERSAALTVEGNGKTYQLNEIKAGVYAAAPLNLDASQKYHLRIKLSNGKEYLSDDSEVKLTPPVDTITYDIKSSGLQINVSAHDPAANTRYYRWDYDETWLFHAKYISNYRVVNGDILPRTSDDQVFICFGNHSSSTVTLASTVKLASDVVNNAPITNIIPTSEKVSLRYSILIKQYALTAEAFAFWENLRKNTEQLGSIFDALPSEIKGNIHNTTDAKEPVVGFISVGTMTSKRIFVDKDDLPKSWLVEYPYDCQQDSTYFVNPLSRANDVAAFIISGIYLPTYAITGPKGGPAIGYGRANPFCADCTSRGVKRRPDFWRDK
;
A
#
# COMPACT_ATOMS: atom_id res chain seq x y z
N MET A 1 -25.37 45.37 -41.88
CA MET A 1 -26.13 44.73 -40.78
C MET A 1 -26.29 43.21 -40.87
N ARG A 2 -26.55 42.59 -42.05
CA ARG A 2 -26.71 41.13 -42.18
C ARG A 2 -25.48 40.25 -41.83
N LYS A 3 -24.25 40.78 -41.95
CA LYS A 3 -23.02 40.04 -41.62
C LYS A 3 -22.85 39.84 -40.11
N ASN A 4 -23.22 40.84 -39.30
CA ASN A 4 -23.06 40.80 -37.84
C ASN A 4 -24.08 39.86 -37.16
N ILE A 5 -25.26 39.68 -37.76
CA ILE A 5 -26.28 38.73 -37.27
C ILE A 5 -25.78 37.28 -37.36
N LYS A 6 -25.03 36.92 -38.42
CA LYS A 6 -24.47 35.56 -38.54
C LYS A 6 -23.47 35.26 -37.43
N TYR A 7 -22.59 36.19 -37.09
CA TYR A 7 -21.62 36.01 -36.00
C TYR A 7 -22.29 35.94 -34.63
N ILE A 8 -23.37 36.70 -34.40
CA ILE A 8 -24.15 36.63 -33.15
C ILE A 8 -24.86 35.27 -33.03
N VAL A 9 -25.41 34.74 -34.12
CA VAL A 9 -26.03 33.39 -34.13
C VAL A 9 -25.00 32.30 -33.86
N TYR A 10 -23.80 32.36 -34.46
CA TYR A 10 -22.72 31.42 -34.17
C TYR A 10 -22.24 31.51 -32.71
N LEU A 11 -22.14 32.71 -32.14
CA LEU A 11 -21.77 32.92 -30.75
C LEU A 11 -22.82 32.37 -29.78
N VAL A 12 -24.11 32.57 -30.06
CA VAL A 12 -25.22 32.03 -29.26
C VAL A 12 -25.27 30.50 -29.33
N LEU A 13 -25.03 29.91 -30.50
CA LEU A 13 -24.91 28.44 -30.65
C LEU A 13 -23.69 27.88 -29.91
N LEU A 14 -22.57 28.62 -29.90
CA LEU A 14 -21.37 28.23 -29.14
C LEU A 14 -21.62 28.27 -27.63
N ILE A 15 -22.34 29.28 -27.13
CA ILE A 15 -22.69 29.45 -25.72
C ILE A 15 -23.77 28.43 -25.28
N ALA A 16 -24.71 28.08 -26.15
CA ALA A 16 -25.72 27.05 -25.88
C ALA A 16 -25.12 25.63 -25.77
N GLY A 17 -23.96 25.40 -26.39
CA GLY A 17 -23.18 24.15 -26.25
C GLY A 17 -22.43 24.02 -24.92
N ILE A 18 -22.35 25.09 -24.12
CA ILE A 18 -21.71 25.10 -22.78
C ILE A 18 -22.75 24.79 -21.68
N ALA A 19 -23.94 24.29 -22.05
CA ALA A 19 -24.96 23.90 -21.08
C ALA A 19 -24.37 22.91 -20.07
N CYS A 20 -24.29 23.39 -18.82
CA CYS A 20 -23.72 22.71 -17.68
C CYS A 20 -24.21 21.26 -17.63
N LYS A 21 -23.26 20.31 -17.59
CA LYS A 21 -23.53 18.98 -17.05
C LYS A 21 -24.17 19.19 -15.69
N LYS A 22 -25.47 18.91 -15.54
CA LYS A 22 -26.09 18.87 -14.22
C LYS A 22 -25.40 17.72 -13.47
N PRO A 23 -24.73 17.98 -12.35
CA PRO A 23 -24.25 16.90 -11.51
C PRO A 23 -25.48 16.06 -11.15
N TYR A 24 -25.44 14.79 -11.53
CA TYR A 24 -26.42 13.84 -11.05
C TYR A 24 -26.08 13.55 -9.60
N SER A 25 -26.81 14.18 -8.69
CA SER A 25 -26.80 13.83 -7.28
C SER A 25 -27.95 12.86 -7.05
N PRO A 26 -27.72 11.53 -7.06
CA PRO A 26 -28.76 10.60 -6.72
C PRO A 26 -29.30 10.96 -5.34
N THR A 27 -30.62 10.94 -5.18
CA THR A 27 -31.24 10.93 -3.86
C THR A 27 -30.88 9.61 -3.20
N LEU A 28 -29.77 9.59 -2.47
CA LEU A 28 -29.36 8.44 -1.69
C LEU A 28 -30.44 8.23 -0.63
N ALA A 29 -31.14 7.10 -0.69
CA ALA A 29 -31.91 6.65 0.45
C ALA A 29 -30.92 6.55 1.62
N ALA A 30 -31.19 7.29 2.69
CA ALA A 30 -30.39 7.29 3.92
C ALA A 30 -30.60 5.96 4.68
N THR A 31 -30.31 4.84 4.04
CA THR A 31 -30.02 3.60 4.74
C THR A 31 -28.61 3.72 5.27
N ALA A 32 -28.45 3.65 6.58
CA ALA A 32 -27.13 3.57 7.20
C ALA A 32 -26.43 2.32 6.65
N ASN A 33 -25.53 2.51 5.69
CA ASN A 33 -24.76 1.43 5.07
C ASN A 33 -23.55 1.17 5.98
N ASN A 34 -23.80 0.56 7.14
CA ASN A 34 -22.79 0.12 8.09
C ASN A 34 -22.71 -1.41 8.06
N TYR A 35 -22.26 -1.93 6.92
CA TYR A 35 -22.13 -3.35 6.66
C TYR A 35 -20.77 -3.87 7.12
N LEU A 36 -20.76 -5.09 7.65
CA LEU A 36 -19.52 -5.75 8.05
C LEU A 36 -18.64 -6.02 6.82
N VAL A 37 -17.38 -5.63 6.94
CA VAL A 37 -16.30 -5.88 5.99
C VAL A 37 -15.32 -6.84 6.64
N VAL A 38 -15.08 -7.98 6.00
CA VAL A 38 -14.17 -9.03 6.45
C VAL A 38 -13.05 -9.20 5.43
N GLU A 39 -11.82 -8.91 5.84
CA GLU A 39 -10.63 -9.07 5.02
C GLU A 39 -9.72 -10.11 5.68
N GLY A 40 -9.26 -11.12 4.94
CA GLY A 40 -8.29 -12.05 5.49
C GLY A 40 -8.21 -13.36 4.75
N PHE A 41 -7.40 -14.25 5.31
CA PHE A 41 -7.11 -15.57 4.78
C PHE A 41 -6.87 -16.51 5.96
N ILE A 42 -7.52 -17.67 5.94
CA ILE A 42 -7.27 -18.73 6.92
C ILE A 42 -6.03 -19.50 6.45
N ASN A 43 -4.92 -19.29 7.15
CA ASN A 43 -3.67 -19.98 6.88
C ASN A 43 -3.71 -21.38 7.50
N SER A 44 -3.75 -22.41 6.66
CA SER A 44 -3.73 -23.81 7.07
C SER A 44 -2.34 -24.32 7.46
N GLY A 45 -1.28 -23.57 7.13
CA GLY A 45 0.10 -24.01 7.30
C GLY A 45 0.76 -23.53 8.60
N ASN A 46 2.06 -23.29 8.50
CA ASN A 46 2.96 -22.98 9.62
C ASN A 46 3.04 -21.49 9.98
N ASP A 47 2.22 -20.64 9.37
CA ASP A 47 2.19 -19.20 9.63
C ASP A 47 0.81 -18.81 10.18
N SER A 48 0.76 -17.63 10.80
CA SER A 48 -0.43 -17.10 11.44
C SER A 48 -1.59 -16.86 10.47
N THR A 49 -2.81 -17.01 11.01
CA THR A 49 -4.03 -16.54 10.35
C THR A 49 -4.31 -15.13 10.81
N LEU A 50 -4.61 -14.21 9.88
CA LEU A 50 -4.94 -12.82 10.15
C LEU A 50 -6.26 -12.45 9.47
N ILE A 51 -7.24 -12.03 10.28
CA ILE A 51 -8.55 -11.57 9.84
C ILE A 51 -8.76 -10.14 10.35
N LYS A 52 -9.12 -9.23 9.47
CA LYS A 52 -9.44 -7.85 9.78
C LYS A 52 -10.93 -7.60 9.58
N LEU A 53 -11.56 -7.01 10.59
CA LEU A 53 -12.96 -6.63 10.60
C LEU A 53 -13.10 -5.10 10.63
N SER A 54 -13.95 -4.58 9.77
CA SER A 54 -14.33 -3.17 9.74
C SER A 54 -15.76 -2.99 9.25
N HIS A 55 -16.26 -1.77 9.22
CA HIS A 55 -17.54 -1.43 8.62
C HIS A 55 -17.39 -0.48 7.44
N THR A 56 -18.34 -0.57 6.50
CA THR A 56 -18.50 0.42 5.44
C THR A 56 -18.86 1.80 6.02
N VAL A 57 -18.40 2.85 5.34
CA VAL A 57 -18.75 4.24 5.66
C VAL A 57 -19.68 4.81 4.60
N ASN A 58 -20.53 5.77 4.96
CA ASN A 58 -21.46 6.34 3.99
C ASN A 58 -20.72 7.20 2.97
N LEU A 59 -21.31 7.32 1.78
CA LEU A 59 -20.78 8.16 0.71
C LEU A 59 -20.85 9.64 1.12
N GLY A 60 -19.70 10.28 1.26
CA GLY A 60 -19.59 11.69 1.67
C GLY A 60 -19.08 11.91 3.10
N ASP A 61 -19.01 10.86 3.91
CA ASP A 61 -18.33 10.89 5.21
C ASP A 61 -16.80 10.91 4.99
N THR A 62 -16.06 11.49 5.95
CA THR A 62 -14.60 11.40 5.95
C THR A 62 -14.19 9.93 5.99
N VAL A 63 -13.45 9.47 4.99
CA VAL A 63 -12.95 8.09 4.89
C VAL A 63 -12.15 7.79 6.16
N SER A 64 -12.73 6.97 7.04
CA SER A 64 -12.10 6.48 8.25
C SER A 64 -12.31 4.98 8.33
N THR A 65 -11.30 4.25 8.80
CA THR A 65 -11.41 2.82 9.02
C THR A 65 -12.26 2.58 10.27
N ALA A 66 -13.54 2.25 10.10
CA ALA A 66 -14.44 1.88 11.19
C ALA A 66 -14.16 0.44 11.65
N ALA A 67 -13.06 0.25 12.39
CA ALA A 67 -12.64 -1.07 12.87
C ALA A 67 -13.67 -1.71 13.83
N GLU A 68 -14.02 -2.97 13.60
CA GLU A 68 -14.94 -3.75 14.44
C GLU A 68 -14.17 -4.48 15.54
N ARG A 69 -14.37 -4.07 16.80
CA ARG A 69 -13.58 -4.52 17.96
C ARG A 69 -14.35 -5.49 18.84
N SER A 70 -13.61 -6.30 19.61
CA SER A 70 -14.17 -7.19 20.62
C SER A 70 -15.18 -8.21 20.08
N ALA A 71 -15.03 -8.62 18.82
CA ALA A 71 -15.75 -9.74 18.24
C ALA A 71 -15.07 -11.06 18.66
N ALA A 72 -15.86 -12.13 18.80
CA ALA A 72 -15.34 -13.48 18.99
C ALA A 72 -15.23 -14.16 17.62
N LEU A 73 -14.01 -14.55 17.23
CA LEU A 73 -13.75 -15.21 15.94
C LEU A 73 -13.21 -16.61 16.16
N THR A 74 -13.75 -17.57 15.42
CA THR A 74 -13.30 -18.95 15.39
C THR A 74 -13.16 -19.46 13.97
N VAL A 75 -12.12 -20.25 13.72
CA VAL A 75 -12.05 -21.13 12.55
C VAL A 75 -12.55 -22.50 12.99
N GLU A 76 -13.51 -23.05 12.27
CA GLU A 76 -14.21 -24.29 12.62
C GLU A 76 -14.11 -25.29 11.47
N GLY A 77 -13.88 -26.57 11.79
CA GLY A 77 -13.83 -27.66 10.83
C GLY A 77 -13.21 -28.92 11.42
N ASN A 78 -13.54 -30.09 10.84
CA ASN A 78 -13.10 -31.40 11.34
C ASN A 78 -13.38 -31.63 12.85
N GLY A 79 -14.53 -31.13 13.34
CA GLY A 79 -14.89 -31.20 14.76
C GLY A 79 -14.01 -30.40 15.71
N LYS A 80 -13.12 -29.54 15.18
CA LYS A 80 -12.21 -28.68 15.94
C LYS A 80 -12.59 -27.20 15.77
N THR A 81 -12.23 -26.42 16.78
CA THR A 81 -12.45 -24.97 16.81
C THR A 81 -11.15 -24.29 17.20
N TYR A 82 -10.74 -23.27 16.45
CA TYR A 82 -9.52 -22.51 16.66
C TYR A 82 -9.87 -21.05 16.90
N GLN A 83 -9.55 -20.55 18.09
CA GLN A 83 -9.85 -19.17 18.49
C GLN A 83 -8.87 -18.19 17.84
N LEU A 84 -9.41 -17.08 17.31
CA LEU A 84 -8.63 -15.91 16.92
C LEU A 84 -8.78 -14.83 17.99
N ASN A 85 -7.67 -14.20 18.36
CA ASN A 85 -7.60 -13.15 19.38
C ASN A 85 -7.33 -11.79 18.73
N GLU A 86 -8.00 -10.74 19.23
CA GLU A 86 -7.75 -9.38 18.77
C GLU A 86 -6.35 -8.91 19.21
N ILE A 87 -5.46 -8.63 18.25
CA ILE A 87 -4.08 -8.17 18.51
C ILE A 87 -3.92 -6.66 18.30
N LYS A 88 -4.81 -6.06 17.52
CA LYS A 88 -4.94 -4.61 17.27
C LYS A 88 -6.40 -4.33 16.98
N ALA A 89 -6.83 -3.08 17.10
CA ALA A 89 -8.20 -2.67 16.81
C ALA A 89 -8.72 -3.25 15.48
N GLY A 90 -9.67 -4.18 15.56
CA GLY A 90 -10.28 -4.86 14.42
C GLY A 90 -9.37 -5.85 13.67
N VAL A 91 -8.22 -6.24 14.22
CA VAL A 91 -7.32 -7.25 13.64
C VAL A 91 -7.22 -8.42 14.60
N TYR A 92 -7.64 -9.58 14.13
CA TYR A 92 -7.72 -10.83 14.87
C TYR A 92 -6.73 -11.84 14.30
N ALA A 93 -6.02 -12.53 15.19
CA ALA A 93 -4.97 -13.45 14.82
C ALA A 93 -5.09 -14.79 15.52
N ALA A 94 -4.72 -15.86 14.81
CA ALA A 94 -4.42 -17.15 15.41
C ALA A 94 -2.98 -17.55 15.10
N ALA A 95 -2.35 -18.27 16.04
CA ALA A 95 -1.10 -18.98 15.79
C ALA A 95 -1.28 -20.01 14.65
N PRO A 96 -0.19 -20.57 14.10
CA PRO A 96 -0.26 -21.55 13.02
C PRO A 96 -1.26 -22.68 13.31
N LEU A 97 -2.24 -22.83 12.42
CA LEU A 97 -3.39 -23.71 12.66
C LEU A 97 -3.13 -25.18 12.28
N ASN A 98 -2.20 -25.45 11.35
CA ASN A 98 -1.87 -26.79 10.87
C ASN A 98 -3.12 -27.61 10.51
N LEU A 99 -3.98 -27.03 9.67
CA LEU A 99 -5.27 -27.62 9.30
C LEU A 99 -5.09 -28.83 8.38
N ASP A 100 -6.01 -29.78 8.47
CA ASP A 100 -6.03 -30.97 7.62
C ASP A 100 -6.52 -30.61 6.22
N ALA A 101 -5.67 -30.79 5.21
CA ALA A 101 -5.98 -30.40 3.84
C ALA A 101 -7.10 -31.22 3.19
N SER A 102 -7.49 -32.37 3.76
CA SER A 102 -8.61 -33.17 3.26
C SER A 102 -9.97 -32.69 3.77
N GLN A 103 -10.01 -31.70 4.65
CA GLN A 103 -11.21 -31.22 5.32
C GLN A 103 -11.59 -29.83 4.81
N LYS A 104 -12.83 -29.42 5.11
CA LYS A 104 -13.30 -28.05 4.87
C LYS A 104 -13.35 -27.28 6.18
N TYR A 105 -13.14 -25.97 6.07
CA TYR A 105 -13.15 -25.06 7.21
C TYR A 105 -13.92 -23.80 6.85
N HIS A 106 -14.49 -23.16 7.87
CA HIS A 106 -15.14 -21.87 7.75
C HIS A 106 -14.74 -20.94 8.90
N LEU A 107 -14.97 -19.65 8.71
CA LEU A 107 -14.85 -18.62 9.73
C LEU A 107 -16.22 -18.36 10.35
N ARG A 108 -16.29 -18.37 11.69
CA ARG A 108 -17.42 -17.86 12.45
C ARG A 108 -17.02 -16.57 13.16
N ILE A 109 -17.89 -15.57 13.09
CA ILE A 109 -17.71 -14.26 13.68
C ILE A 109 -18.94 -13.95 14.54
N LYS A 110 -18.75 -13.67 15.82
CA LYS A 110 -19.80 -13.19 16.71
C LYS A 110 -19.47 -11.79 17.21
N LEU A 111 -20.28 -10.81 16.82
CA LEU A 111 -20.10 -9.42 17.21
C LEU A 111 -20.58 -9.17 18.64
N SER A 112 -20.09 -8.09 19.25
CA SER A 112 -20.47 -7.65 20.59
C SER A 112 -21.97 -7.31 20.72
N ASN A 113 -22.60 -6.88 19.61
CA ASN A 113 -24.04 -6.61 19.53
C ASN A 113 -24.89 -7.88 19.38
N GLY A 114 -24.29 -9.07 19.39
CA GLY A 114 -24.96 -10.36 19.31
C GLY A 114 -25.21 -10.88 17.89
N LYS A 115 -24.93 -10.09 16.83
CA LYS A 115 -25.00 -10.58 15.45
C LYS A 115 -23.92 -11.63 15.20
N GLU A 116 -24.26 -12.64 14.42
CA GLU A 116 -23.35 -13.74 14.08
C GLU A 116 -23.28 -13.91 12.56
N TYR A 117 -22.06 -14.14 12.08
CA TYR A 117 -21.75 -14.32 10.68
C TYR A 117 -20.94 -15.60 10.49
N LEU A 118 -21.21 -16.29 9.39
CA LEU A 118 -20.54 -17.54 9.02
C LEU A 118 -20.05 -17.43 7.59
N SER A 119 -18.81 -17.85 7.33
CA SER A 119 -18.39 -18.10 5.95
C SER A 119 -18.90 -19.45 5.47
N ASP A 120 -19.00 -19.64 4.15
CA ASP A 120 -19.17 -20.97 3.57
C ASP A 120 -17.97 -21.88 3.90
N ASP A 121 -18.23 -23.19 3.88
CA ASP A 121 -17.18 -24.21 3.99
C ASP A 121 -16.24 -24.14 2.79
N SER A 122 -14.97 -23.84 3.06
CA SER A 122 -13.93 -23.70 2.03
C SER A 122 -12.94 -24.87 2.09
N GLU A 123 -12.57 -25.37 0.92
CA GLU A 123 -11.53 -26.38 0.77
C GLU A 123 -10.14 -25.79 1.01
N VAL A 124 -9.26 -26.55 1.65
CA VAL A 124 -7.89 -26.12 1.89
C VAL A 124 -7.08 -26.19 0.59
N LYS A 125 -6.68 -25.03 0.06
CA LYS A 125 -5.78 -24.96 -1.10
C LYS A 125 -4.32 -24.98 -0.67
N LEU A 126 -3.58 -26.01 -1.09
CA LEU A 126 -2.14 -26.05 -0.92
C LEU A 126 -1.49 -25.24 -2.04
N THR A 127 -0.84 -24.14 -1.67
CA THR A 127 -0.21 -23.24 -2.64
C THR A 127 1.17 -23.78 -3.04
N PRO A 128 1.46 -23.93 -4.35
CA PRO A 128 2.78 -24.33 -4.84
C PRO A 128 3.82 -23.23 -4.54
N PRO A 129 5.12 -23.56 -4.57
CA PRO A 129 6.16 -22.56 -4.41
C PRO A 129 6.13 -21.50 -5.52
N VAL A 130 6.73 -20.35 -5.24
CA VAL A 130 7.06 -19.35 -6.27
C VAL A 130 8.35 -19.81 -6.98
N ASP A 131 8.29 -20.02 -8.29
CA ASP A 131 9.45 -20.51 -9.05
C ASP A 131 10.53 -19.44 -9.14
N THR A 132 10.18 -18.30 -9.72
CA THR A 132 11.10 -17.21 -9.99
C THR A 132 10.40 -15.87 -9.86
N ILE A 133 11.15 -14.89 -9.37
CA ILE A 133 10.79 -13.48 -9.47
C ILE A 133 11.86 -12.85 -10.35
N THR A 134 11.43 -12.25 -11.44
CA THR A 134 12.31 -11.58 -12.41
C THR A 134 11.94 -10.11 -12.50
N TYR A 135 12.84 -9.31 -13.03
CA TYR A 135 12.53 -7.93 -13.35
C TYR A 135 13.05 -7.56 -14.73
N ASP A 136 12.24 -6.78 -15.46
CA ASP A 136 12.59 -6.23 -16.76
C ASP A 136 12.72 -4.70 -16.65
N ILE A 137 13.80 -4.15 -17.17
CA ILE A 137 13.98 -2.70 -17.29
C ILE A 137 13.33 -2.26 -18.60
N LYS A 138 12.22 -1.51 -18.49
CA LYS A 138 11.46 -0.95 -19.62
C LYS A 138 11.58 0.58 -19.60
N SER A 139 11.19 1.22 -20.71
CA SER A 139 11.08 2.68 -20.76
C SER A 139 10.07 3.22 -19.73
N SER A 140 9.06 2.43 -19.38
CA SER A 140 8.04 2.75 -18.37
C SER A 140 8.49 2.54 -16.92
N GLY A 141 9.66 1.93 -16.69
CA GLY A 141 10.15 1.60 -15.35
C GLY A 141 10.62 0.16 -15.18
N LEU A 142 10.76 -0.24 -13.93
CA LEU A 142 11.15 -1.58 -13.51
C LEU A 142 9.91 -2.45 -13.35
N GLN A 143 9.66 -3.33 -14.31
CA GLN A 143 8.56 -4.29 -14.26
C GLN A 143 9.01 -5.50 -13.45
N ILE A 144 8.33 -5.80 -12.35
CA ILE A 144 8.49 -7.04 -11.61
C ILE A 144 7.51 -8.08 -12.15
N ASN A 145 7.97 -9.30 -12.37
CA ASN A 145 7.17 -10.44 -12.82
C ASN A 145 7.37 -11.67 -11.92
N VAL A 146 6.39 -12.56 -11.90
CA VAL A 146 6.44 -13.83 -11.18
C VAL A 146 6.17 -15.01 -12.12
N SER A 147 6.83 -16.13 -11.87
CA SER A 147 6.47 -17.42 -12.47
C SER A 147 6.18 -18.44 -11.37
N ALA A 148 5.24 -19.33 -11.66
CA ALA A 148 4.82 -20.40 -10.77
C ALA A 148 4.27 -21.57 -11.59
N HIS A 149 4.37 -22.78 -11.07
CA HIS A 149 3.73 -23.95 -11.66
C HIS A 149 3.24 -24.92 -10.57
N ASP A 150 2.28 -25.75 -10.95
CA ASP A 150 1.84 -26.88 -10.14
C ASP A 150 1.86 -28.16 -10.99
N PRO A 151 2.87 -29.04 -10.83
CA PRO A 151 2.95 -30.28 -11.60
C PRO A 151 1.74 -31.20 -11.41
N ALA A 152 1.06 -31.12 -10.26
CA ALA A 152 -0.12 -31.91 -9.95
C ALA A 152 -1.41 -31.28 -10.49
N ALA A 153 -1.33 -30.08 -11.10
CA ALA A 153 -2.45 -29.38 -11.70
C ALA A 153 -3.61 -29.08 -10.73
N ASN A 154 -3.31 -29.01 -9.43
CA ASN A 154 -4.27 -28.74 -8.38
C ASN A 154 -4.53 -27.24 -8.19
N THR A 155 -3.73 -26.35 -8.81
CA THR A 155 -3.76 -24.91 -8.61
C THR A 155 -4.08 -24.16 -9.90
N ARG A 156 -5.34 -24.17 -10.32
CA ARG A 156 -5.71 -23.52 -11.59
C ARG A 156 -5.93 -22.01 -11.53
N TYR A 157 -5.91 -21.45 -10.32
CA TYR A 157 -6.18 -20.05 -10.03
C TYR A 157 -5.18 -19.54 -9.01
N TYR A 158 -4.51 -18.45 -9.38
CA TYR A 158 -3.44 -17.85 -8.60
C TYR A 158 -3.80 -16.41 -8.26
N ARG A 159 -3.41 -16.01 -7.04
CA ARG A 159 -3.41 -14.62 -6.61
C ARG A 159 -2.08 -14.29 -5.98
N TRP A 160 -1.63 -13.06 -6.20
CA TRP A 160 -0.45 -12.52 -5.53
C TRP A 160 -0.78 -11.22 -4.81
N ASP A 161 -0.20 -11.09 -3.62
CA ASP A 161 0.02 -9.81 -2.95
C ASP A 161 1.53 -9.63 -2.75
N TYR A 162 1.95 -8.43 -2.37
CA TYR A 162 3.36 -8.19 -2.11
C TYR A 162 3.61 -7.11 -1.06
N ASP A 163 4.73 -7.26 -0.35
CA ASP A 163 5.28 -6.23 0.55
C ASP A 163 6.60 -5.70 -0.03
N GLU A 164 6.62 -4.39 -0.25
CA GLU A 164 7.77 -3.66 -0.74
C GLU A 164 8.51 -2.98 0.40
N THR A 165 9.82 -2.90 0.26
CA THR A 165 10.67 -2.12 1.16
C THR A 165 11.83 -1.56 0.36
N TRP A 166 12.14 -0.29 0.55
CA TRP A 166 13.24 0.36 -0.15
C TRP A 166 14.10 1.17 0.82
N LEU A 167 15.40 1.16 0.57
CA LEU A 167 16.37 2.03 1.20
C LEU A 167 16.43 3.32 0.40
N PHE A 168 16.34 4.46 1.08
CA PHE A 168 16.44 5.78 0.47
C PHE A 168 17.15 6.76 1.38
N HIS A 169 17.41 7.95 0.84
CA HIS A 169 18.02 9.03 1.59
C HIS A 169 17.30 10.37 1.40
N ALA A 170 17.39 11.23 2.43
CA ALA A 170 16.99 12.64 2.31
C ALA A 170 17.82 13.34 1.22
N LYS A 171 17.36 14.47 0.67
CA LYS A 171 18.10 15.17 -0.39
C LYS A 171 19.42 15.75 0.12
N TYR A 172 19.41 16.27 1.34
CA TYR A 172 20.56 16.88 1.98
C TYR A 172 20.90 16.19 3.29
N ILE A 173 22.19 16.06 3.60
CA ILE A 173 22.65 15.53 4.89
C ILE A 173 22.51 16.64 5.96
N SER A 174 21.81 16.33 7.06
CA SER A 174 21.84 17.15 8.28
C SER A 174 22.95 16.66 9.19
N ASN A 175 24.14 17.28 9.15
CA ASN A 175 25.27 16.85 10.01
C ASN A 175 25.14 17.32 11.47
N TYR A 176 24.20 18.23 11.76
CA TYR A 176 24.05 18.86 13.06
C TYR A 176 22.60 18.78 13.57
N ARG A 177 22.42 18.98 14.87
CA ARG A 177 21.11 19.09 15.53
C ARG A 177 21.15 20.17 16.60
N VAL A 178 19.98 20.72 16.91
CA VAL A 178 19.82 21.68 18.01
C VAL A 178 19.46 20.92 19.28
N VAL A 179 20.19 21.18 20.37
CA VAL A 179 19.95 20.60 21.70
C VAL A 179 20.06 21.72 22.73
N ASN A 180 18.97 22.03 23.44
CA ASN A 180 18.93 23.08 24.46
C ASN A 180 19.46 24.45 23.97
N GLY A 181 19.28 24.77 22.68
CA GLY A 181 19.77 26.01 22.07
C GLY A 181 21.13 25.90 21.39
N ASP A 182 21.88 24.83 21.64
CA ASP A 182 23.21 24.61 21.07
C ASP A 182 23.16 23.76 19.79
N ILE A 183 24.00 24.10 18.81
CA ILE A 183 24.14 23.32 17.57
C ILE A 183 25.28 22.33 17.75
N LEU A 184 24.94 21.05 17.82
CA LEU A 184 25.87 19.96 18.05
C LEU A 184 25.92 19.03 16.83
N PRO A 185 27.08 18.40 16.53
CA PRO A 185 27.14 17.38 15.49
C PRO A 185 26.22 16.20 15.86
N ARG A 186 25.59 15.59 14.85
CA ARG A 186 24.82 14.35 15.03
C ARG A 186 25.76 13.17 15.22
N THR A 187 25.41 12.27 16.14
CA THR A 187 26.04 10.95 16.26
C THR A 187 25.48 9.99 15.18
N SER A 188 26.01 8.77 15.10
CA SER A 188 25.46 7.70 14.25
C SER A 188 23.98 7.45 14.53
N ASP A 189 23.60 7.45 15.81
CA ASP A 189 22.25 7.07 16.26
C ASP A 189 21.23 8.17 15.97
N ASP A 190 21.72 9.42 15.92
CA ASP A 190 20.92 10.61 15.63
C ASP A 190 20.79 10.91 14.12
N GLN A 191 21.46 10.14 13.25
CA GLN A 191 21.38 10.36 11.81
C GLN A 191 19.94 10.24 11.31
N VAL A 192 19.58 11.12 10.37
CA VAL A 192 18.24 11.19 9.75
C VAL A 192 18.35 11.22 8.22
N PHE A 193 19.50 10.81 7.69
CA PHE A 193 19.77 10.84 6.26
C PHE A 193 19.29 9.59 5.54
N ILE A 194 19.51 8.39 6.10
CA ILE A 194 19.14 7.10 5.50
C ILE A 194 17.92 6.51 6.20
N CYS A 195 16.90 6.13 5.45
CA CYS A 195 15.69 5.50 5.96
C CYS A 195 15.20 4.35 5.07
N PHE A 196 14.31 3.55 5.64
CA PHE A 196 13.55 2.51 4.96
C PHE A 196 12.11 2.98 4.77
N GLY A 197 11.62 2.89 3.53
CA GLY A 197 10.21 3.02 3.21
C GLY A 197 9.59 1.63 3.06
N ASN A 198 8.30 1.51 3.34
CA ASN A 198 7.55 0.26 3.20
C ASN A 198 6.17 0.51 2.60
N HIS A 199 5.68 -0.45 1.83
CA HIS A 199 4.36 -0.41 1.23
C HIS A 199 3.83 -1.83 1.01
N SER A 200 2.56 -2.07 1.34
CA SER A 200 1.88 -3.34 1.04
C SER A 200 0.94 -3.13 -0.14
N SER A 201 0.90 -4.09 -1.07
CA SER A 201 0.10 -4.01 -2.28
C SER A 201 -1.40 -3.81 -1.98
N SER A 202 -2.03 -2.89 -2.69
CA SER A 202 -3.49 -2.72 -2.73
C SER A 202 -4.13 -3.25 -4.01
N THR A 203 -3.31 -3.61 -5.00
CA THR A 203 -3.75 -4.08 -6.32
C THR A 203 -4.04 -5.58 -6.34
N VAL A 204 -5.12 -5.98 -6.99
CA VAL A 204 -5.53 -7.37 -7.14
C VAL A 204 -4.84 -8.01 -8.35
N THR A 205 -3.79 -8.80 -8.07
CA THR A 205 -3.04 -9.52 -9.11
C THR A 205 -3.50 -10.97 -9.20
N LEU A 206 -3.97 -11.39 -10.37
CA LEU A 206 -4.60 -12.69 -10.62
C LEU A 206 -4.07 -13.35 -11.89
N ALA A 207 -3.97 -14.67 -11.89
CA ALA A 207 -3.78 -15.47 -13.11
C ALA A 207 -4.59 -16.77 -13.04
N SER A 208 -4.92 -17.32 -14.21
CA SER A 208 -5.58 -18.62 -14.33
C SER A 208 -4.90 -19.45 -15.40
N THR A 209 -4.74 -20.74 -15.12
CA THR A 209 -4.17 -21.73 -16.04
C THR A 209 -5.23 -22.70 -16.55
N VAL A 210 -6.52 -22.47 -16.27
CA VAL A 210 -7.64 -23.34 -16.69
C VAL A 210 -7.67 -23.54 -18.21
N LYS A 211 -7.29 -22.50 -18.97
CA LYS A 211 -7.25 -22.53 -20.45
C LYS A 211 -5.89 -22.95 -21.01
N LEU A 212 -4.95 -23.37 -20.17
CA LEU A 212 -3.61 -23.80 -20.55
C LEU A 212 -3.49 -25.32 -20.44
N ALA A 213 -2.70 -25.91 -21.35
CA ALA A 213 -2.46 -27.36 -21.35
C ALA A 213 -1.72 -27.83 -20.08
N SER A 214 -0.83 -26.98 -19.56
CA SER A 214 -0.07 -27.21 -18.33
C SER A 214 -0.39 -26.13 -17.30
N ASP A 215 -0.34 -26.50 -16.03
CA ASP A 215 -0.53 -25.57 -14.91
C ASP A 215 0.75 -24.77 -14.65
N VAL A 216 1.02 -23.82 -15.55
CA VAL A 216 2.22 -22.99 -15.57
C VAL A 216 1.81 -21.54 -15.81
N VAL A 217 2.16 -20.69 -14.87
CA VAL A 217 2.16 -19.24 -15.02
C VAL A 217 3.59 -18.80 -15.28
N ASN A 218 3.81 -18.16 -16.43
CA ASN A 218 5.14 -17.69 -16.81
C ASN A 218 5.15 -16.15 -16.92
N ASN A 219 6.04 -15.50 -16.16
CA ASN A 219 6.28 -14.06 -16.16
C ASN A 219 5.00 -13.21 -16.07
N ALA A 220 4.11 -13.55 -15.15
CA ALA A 220 2.93 -12.72 -14.86
C ALA A 220 3.38 -11.38 -14.24
N PRO A 221 2.91 -10.24 -14.77
CA PRO A 221 3.30 -8.92 -14.26
C PRO A 221 2.67 -8.67 -12.87
N ILE A 222 3.48 -8.17 -11.94
CA ILE A 222 3.06 -7.89 -10.55
C ILE A 222 2.95 -6.39 -10.31
N THR A 223 4.02 -5.65 -10.58
CA THR A 223 4.06 -4.21 -10.35
C THR A 223 5.11 -3.55 -11.23
N ASN A 224 4.92 -2.27 -11.54
CA ASN A 224 5.88 -1.47 -12.31
C ASN A 224 6.30 -0.24 -11.50
N ILE A 225 7.60 -0.11 -11.25
CA ILE A 225 8.17 1.00 -10.48
C ILE A 225 8.74 2.02 -11.47
N ILE A 226 8.16 3.22 -11.50
CA ILE A 226 8.60 4.26 -12.44
C ILE A 226 10.04 4.72 -12.16
N PRO A 227 10.77 5.18 -13.19
CA PRO A 227 12.18 5.60 -13.06
C PRO A 227 12.45 6.71 -12.03
N THR A 228 11.47 7.58 -11.80
CA THR A 228 11.58 8.72 -10.87
C THR A 228 11.21 8.36 -9.43
N SER A 229 10.77 7.12 -9.18
CA SER A 229 10.34 6.69 -7.85
C SER A 229 11.51 6.63 -6.87
N GLU A 230 11.29 7.08 -5.65
CA GLU A 230 12.29 6.90 -4.58
C GLU A 230 12.61 5.43 -4.28
N LYS A 231 11.71 4.50 -4.63
CA LYS A 231 11.91 3.06 -4.48
C LYS A 231 13.19 2.56 -5.14
N VAL A 232 13.64 3.20 -6.22
CA VAL A 232 14.85 2.85 -6.97
C VAL A 232 16.06 3.73 -6.60
N SER A 233 15.98 4.49 -5.50
CA SER A 233 17.03 5.44 -5.10
C SER A 233 18.34 4.79 -4.69
N LEU A 234 18.31 3.79 -3.81
CA LEU A 234 19.49 3.06 -3.35
C LEU A 234 19.34 1.55 -3.53
N ARG A 235 18.30 0.96 -2.93
CA ARG A 235 18.04 -0.48 -3.05
C ARG A 235 16.58 -0.77 -2.77
N TYR A 236 16.01 -1.64 -3.59
CA TYR A 236 14.63 -2.07 -3.51
C TYR A 236 14.53 -3.55 -3.11
N SER A 237 13.48 -3.91 -2.38
CA SER A 237 13.12 -5.29 -2.09
C SER A 237 11.61 -5.47 -2.21
N ILE A 238 11.22 -6.63 -2.74
CA ILE A 238 9.83 -7.05 -2.82
C ILE A 238 9.71 -8.50 -2.33
N LEU A 239 8.76 -8.74 -1.43
CA LEU A 239 8.31 -10.07 -1.02
C LEU A 239 6.98 -10.33 -1.68
N ILE A 240 6.96 -11.24 -2.64
CA ILE A 240 5.73 -11.72 -3.26
C ILE A 240 5.16 -12.83 -2.40
N LYS A 241 3.87 -12.76 -2.07
CA LYS A 241 3.11 -13.84 -1.44
C LYS A 241 2.13 -14.39 -2.47
N GLN A 242 2.14 -15.69 -2.62
CA GLN A 242 1.33 -16.43 -3.57
C GLN A 242 0.25 -17.20 -2.82
N TYR A 243 -0.92 -17.27 -3.44
CA TYR A 243 -2.08 -18.01 -2.96
C TYR A 243 -2.69 -18.82 -4.10
N ALA A 244 -2.93 -20.10 -3.85
CA ALA A 244 -3.81 -20.93 -4.63
C ALA A 244 -5.27 -20.63 -4.26
N LEU A 245 -6.12 -20.39 -5.25
CA LEU A 245 -7.52 -20.06 -5.05
C LEU A 245 -8.46 -21.19 -5.50
N THR A 246 -9.65 -21.23 -4.91
CA THR A 246 -10.79 -21.94 -5.50
C THR A 246 -11.37 -21.13 -6.66
N ALA A 247 -12.25 -21.72 -7.47
CA ALA A 247 -12.89 -21.03 -8.58
C ALA A 247 -13.77 -19.86 -8.09
N GLU A 248 -14.46 -20.06 -6.98
CA GLU A 248 -15.35 -19.09 -6.33
C GLU A 248 -14.53 -17.91 -5.78
N ALA A 249 -13.42 -18.20 -5.11
CA ALA A 249 -12.49 -17.18 -4.62
C ALA A 249 -11.92 -16.36 -5.79
N PHE A 250 -11.51 -17.01 -6.87
CA PHE A 250 -11.02 -16.31 -8.06
C PHE A 250 -12.09 -15.41 -8.67
N ALA A 251 -13.34 -15.88 -8.79
CA ALA A 251 -14.46 -15.09 -9.29
C ALA A 251 -14.74 -13.87 -8.41
N PHE A 252 -14.67 -14.02 -7.08
CA PHE A 252 -14.78 -12.90 -6.15
C PHE A 252 -13.70 -11.84 -6.40
N TRP A 253 -12.43 -12.23 -6.46
CA TRP A 253 -11.32 -11.28 -6.68
C TRP A 253 -11.36 -10.63 -8.07
N GLU A 254 -11.76 -11.38 -9.10
CA GLU A 254 -11.95 -10.87 -10.45
C GLU A 254 -13.07 -9.81 -10.49
N ASN A 255 -14.18 -10.07 -9.79
CA ASN A 255 -15.27 -9.11 -9.65
C ASN A 255 -14.83 -7.88 -8.84
N LEU A 256 -14.11 -8.06 -7.73
CA LEU A 256 -13.58 -6.95 -6.94
C LEU A 256 -12.68 -6.06 -7.82
N ARG A 257 -11.72 -6.64 -8.53
CA ARG A 257 -10.82 -5.92 -9.44
C ARG A 257 -11.57 -5.10 -10.49
N LYS A 258 -12.60 -5.69 -11.12
CA LYS A 258 -13.45 -5.00 -12.10
C LYS A 258 -14.17 -3.79 -11.49
N ASN A 259 -14.59 -3.91 -10.23
CA ASN A 259 -15.34 -2.87 -9.53
C ASN A 259 -14.45 -1.80 -8.89
N THR A 260 -13.17 -2.04 -8.63
CA THR A 260 -12.30 -1.09 -7.92
C THR A 260 -11.16 -0.52 -8.77
N GLU A 261 -10.67 -1.28 -9.76
CA GLU A 261 -9.47 -0.91 -10.52
C GLU A 261 -9.75 -0.64 -12.00
N GLN A 262 -10.86 -1.18 -12.55
CA GLN A 262 -11.26 -1.00 -13.94
C GLN A 262 -12.42 -0.01 -14.08
N LEU A 263 -12.36 1.08 -13.31
CA LEU A 263 -13.31 2.19 -13.36
C LEU A 263 -12.67 3.41 -14.02
N GLY A 264 -13.32 4.02 -15.01
CA GLY A 264 -12.88 5.30 -15.61
C GLY A 264 -13.32 5.59 -17.05
N SER A 265 -13.88 4.62 -17.77
CA SER A 265 -14.41 4.76 -19.14
C SER A 265 -15.94 4.78 -19.16
N ILE A 266 -16.51 5.46 -20.15
CA ILE A 266 -17.95 5.45 -20.43
C ILE A 266 -18.47 4.08 -20.89
N PHE A 267 -17.55 3.16 -21.20
CA PHE A 267 -17.84 1.78 -21.61
C PHE A 267 -17.51 0.76 -20.52
N ASP A 268 -17.08 1.21 -19.34
CA ASP A 268 -16.82 0.28 -18.24
C ASP A 268 -18.12 -0.36 -17.78
N ALA A 269 -18.01 -1.61 -17.33
CA ALA A 269 -19.14 -2.31 -16.74
C ALA A 269 -19.66 -1.52 -15.55
N LEU A 270 -20.98 -1.37 -15.47
CA LEU A 270 -21.61 -0.82 -14.27
C LEU A 270 -21.17 -1.66 -13.06
N PRO A 271 -20.85 -1.02 -11.91
CA PRO A 271 -20.48 -1.77 -10.73
C PRO A 271 -21.53 -2.82 -10.39
N SER A 272 -21.09 -4.08 -10.29
CA SER A 272 -21.93 -5.21 -9.94
C SER A 272 -21.81 -5.49 -8.45
N GLU A 273 -22.86 -6.03 -7.84
CA GLU A 273 -22.80 -6.50 -6.44
C GLU A 273 -21.64 -7.50 -6.25
N ILE A 274 -20.75 -7.21 -5.30
CA ILE A 274 -19.64 -8.09 -4.94
C ILE A 274 -20.18 -9.07 -3.90
N LYS A 275 -20.62 -10.25 -4.36
CA LYS A 275 -21.09 -11.31 -3.47
C LYS A 275 -19.91 -12.07 -2.87
N GLY A 276 -19.77 -11.96 -1.56
CA GLY A 276 -18.85 -12.74 -0.74
C GLY A 276 -19.36 -14.15 -0.42
N ASN A 277 -18.59 -14.88 0.37
CA ASN A 277 -18.99 -16.17 0.94
C ASN A 277 -19.30 -16.07 2.45
N ILE A 278 -19.66 -14.88 2.95
CA ILE A 278 -19.93 -14.64 4.37
C ILE A 278 -21.35 -14.14 4.53
N HIS A 279 -22.08 -14.73 5.46
CA HIS A 279 -23.52 -14.54 5.62
C HIS A 279 -23.87 -14.30 7.09
N ASN A 280 -24.79 -13.37 7.36
CA ASN A 280 -25.41 -13.25 8.68
C ASN A 280 -26.35 -14.45 8.90
N THR A 281 -26.22 -15.13 10.04
CA THR A 281 -27.00 -16.34 10.36
C THR A 281 -28.46 -16.05 10.71
N THR A 282 -28.79 -14.82 11.06
CA THR A 282 -30.14 -14.37 11.46
C THR A 282 -30.84 -13.53 10.38
N ASP A 283 -30.10 -12.87 9.50
CA ASP A 283 -30.65 -12.10 8.37
C ASP A 283 -29.87 -12.36 7.07
N ALA A 284 -30.35 -13.30 6.26
CA ALA A 284 -29.75 -13.64 4.97
C ALA A 284 -29.79 -12.51 3.92
N LYS A 285 -30.54 -11.43 4.18
CA LYS A 285 -30.60 -10.26 3.28
C LYS A 285 -29.61 -9.18 3.68
N GLU A 286 -28.97 -9.27 4.85
CA GLU A 286 -27.95 -8.32 5.27
C GLU A 286 -26.69 -8.47 4.40
N PRO A 287 -26.27 -7.41 3.68
CA PRO A 287 -25.03 -7.42 2.94
C PRO A 287 -23.80 -7.54 3.84
N VAL A 288 -22.83 -8.35 3.41
CA VAL A 288 -21.51 -8.50 4.03
C VAL A 288 -20.47 -8.47 2.92
N VAL A 289 -19.41 -7.69 3.11
CA VAL A 289 -18.33 -7.55 2.13
C VAL A 289 -17.14 -8.37 2.56
N GLY A 290 -16.70 -9.30 1.71
CA GLY A 290 -15.50 -10.09 1.99
C GLY A 290 -15.59 -11.50 1.46
N PHE A 291 -14.43 -12.14 1.33
CA PHE A 291 -14.36 -13.56 0.98
C PHE A 291 -13.25 -14.21 1.78
N ILE A 292 -13.57 -15.31 2.46
CA ILE A 292 -12.62 -16.11 3.22
C ILE A 292 -12.18 -17.30 2.38
N SER A 293 -10.89 -17.36 2.08
CA SER A 293 -10.23 -18.54 1.52
C SER A 293 -9.43 -19.26 2.61
N VAL A 294 -9.30 -20.58 2.46
CA VAL A 294 -8.50 -21.43 3.34
C VAL A 294 -7.38 -22.08 2.54
N GLY A 295 -6.15 -22.01 3.04
CA GLY A 295 -5.02 -22.62 2.34
C GLY A 295 -3.67 -22.28 2.95
N THR A 296 -2.60 -22.70 2.26
CA THR A 296 -1.25 -22.23 2.59
C THR A 296 -0.89 -21.00 1.76
N MET A 297 0.10 -20.24 2.22
CA MET A 297 0.71 -19.15 1.46
C MET A 297 2.20 -19.45 1.30
N THR A 298 2.71 -19.30 0.08
CA THR A 298 4.15 -19.38 -0.18
C THR A 298 4.67 -18.00 -0.53
N SER A 299 5.91 -17.70 -0.18
CA SER A 299 6.49 -16.39 -0.47
C SER A 299 7.94 -16.46 -0.91
N LYS A 300 8.36 -15.48 -1.71
CA LYS A 300 9.73 -15.35 -2.19
C LYS A 300 10.10 -13.88 -2.25
N ARG A 301 11.32 -13.56 -1.82
CA ARG A 301 11.85 -12.19 -1.78
C ARG A 301 13.02 -12.05 -2.74
N ILE A 302 13.07 -10.92 -3.44
CA ILE A 302 14.25 -10.48 -4.19
C ILE A 302 14.68 -9.08 -3.75
N PHE A 303 15.88 -8.71 -4.19
CA PHE A 303 16.43 -7.36 -4.06
C PHE A 303 16.85 -6.87 -5.44
N VAL A 304 16.75 -5.56 -5.66
CA VAL A 304 17.23 -4.87 -6.85
C VAL A 304 18.07 -3.70 -6.38
N ASP A 305 19.36 -3.69 -6.74
CA ASP A 305 20.28 -2.62 -6.37
C ASP A 305 20.24 -1.49 -7.40
N LYS A 306 20.50 -0.25 -6.97
CA LYS A 306 20.62 0.90 -7.88
C LYS A 306 21.64 0.66 -9.00
N ASP A 307 22.71 -0.06 -8.69
CA ASP A 307 23.78 -0.35 -9.65
C ASP A 307 23.34 -1.27 -10.80
N ASP A 308 22.26 -2.03 -10.61
CA ASP A 308 21.67 -2.89 -11.64
C ASP A 308 20.68 -2.12 -12.54
N LEU A 309 20.41 -0.83 -12.24
CA LEU A 309 19.46 0.02 -12.94
C LEU A 309 20.16 1.05 -13.85
N PRO A 310 19.45 1.60 -14.86
CA PRO A 310 20.04 2.60 -15.73
C PRO A 310 20.49 3.84 -14.96
N LYS A 311 21.74 4.27 -15.20
CA LYS A 311 22.29 5.50 -14.59
C LYS A 311 21.53 6.78 -14.96
N SER A 312 20.73 6.74 -16.02
CA SER A 312 19.86 7.84 -16.45
C SER A 312 18.61 8.00 -15.58
N TRP A 313 18.30 7.04 -14.71
CA TRP A 313 17.15 7.14 -13.81
C TRP A 313 17.47 8.14 -12.69
N LEU A 314 16.76 9.26 -12.74
CA LEU A 314 16.86 10.33 -11.76
C LEU A 314 15.62 10.28 -10.87
N VAL A 315 15.84 9.96 -9.59
CA VAL A 315 14.78 9.99 -8.59
C VAL A 315 14.30 11.42 -8.41
N GLU A 316 12.99 11.61 -8.50
CA GLU A 316 12.34 12.87 -8.21
C GLU A 316 11.98 12.91 -6.73
N TYR A 317 12.51 13.91 -6.02
CA TYR A 317 12.14 14.12 -4.64
C TYR A 317 10.71 14.70 -4.57
N PRO A 318 9.89 14.28 -3.59
CA PRO A 318 8.50 14.73 -3.48
C PRO A 318 8.34 16.22 -3.16
N TYR A 319 9.44 16.92 -2.82
CA TYR A 319 9.44 18.32 -2.42
C TYR A 319 10.47 19.11 -3.23
N ASP A 320 10.13 20.36 -3.53
CA ASP A 320 11.14 21.31 -4.00
C ASP A 320 12.07 21.67 -2.84
N CYS A 321 13.31 21.22 -2.96
CA CYS A 321 14.27 21.23 -1.89
C CYS A 321 15.44 22.13 -2.24
N GLN A 322 15.56 23.23 -1.49
CA GLN A 322 16.65 24.18 -1.56
C GLN A 322 17.44 24.21 -0.25
N GLN A 323 18.73 24.54 -0.38
CA GLN A 323 19.58 24.89 0.74
C GLN A 323 19.85 26.39 0.72
N ASP A 324 19.89 26.97 1.91
CA ASP A 324 20.21 28.37 2.10
C ASP A 324 21.26 28.51 3.21
N SER A 325 21.94 29.64 3.28
CA SER A 325 22.95 29.92 4.30
C SER A 325 22.36 30.76 5.42
N THR A 326 22.67 30.43 6.68
CA THR A 326 22.42 31.29 7.83
C THR A 326 23.71 31.62 8.53
N TYR A 327 23.82 32.85 9.02
CA TYR A 327 25.02 33.35 9.71
C TYR A 327 24.67 33.80 11.13
N PHE A 328 25.61 33.64 12.07
CA PHE A 328 25.45 34.20 13.41
C PHE A 328 25.38 35.74 13.38
N VAL A 329 26.02 36.35 12.38
CA VAL A 329 25.90 37.76 12.04
C VAL A 329 25.72 37.87 10.52
N ASN A 330 24.49 38.11 10.08
CA ASN A 330 24.17 38.28 8.66
C ASN A 330 24.93 39.50 8.09
N PRO A 331 25.61 39.39 6.95
CA PRO A 331 26.41 40.48 6.40
C PRO A 331 25.59 41.71 5.96
N LEU A 332 24.31 41.52 5.61
CA LEU A 332 23.39 42.57 5.15
C LEU A 332 22.54 43.10 6.30
N SER A 333 21.79 42.24 6.98
CA SER A 333 20.82 42.66 8.02
C SER A 333 21.46 42.86 9.40
N ARG A 334 22.69 42.35 9.60
CA ARG A 334 23.37 42.27 10.90
C ARG A 334 22.62 41.46 11.96
N ALA A 335 21.54 40.77 11.59
CA ALA A 335 20.77 39.89 12.48
C ALA A 335 21.46 38.53 12.68
N ASN A 336 21.02 37.80 13.71
CA ASN A 336 21.44 36.42 13.96
C ASN A 336 20.46 35.45 13.29
N ASP A 337 20.73 35.08 12.05
CA ASP A 337 19.89 34.17 11.26
C ASP A 337 19.90 32.75 11.83
N VAL A 338 21.03 32.33 12.42
CA VAL A 338 21.14 31.01 13.05
C VAL A 338 20.14 30.90 14.20
N ALA A 339 20.05 31.94 15.04
CA ALA A 339 19.06 32.00 16.10
C ALA A 339 17.63 31.96 15.54
N ALA A 340 17.33 32.81 14.56
CA ALA A 340 15.98 32.97 14.03
C ALA A 340 15.45 31.73 13.28
N PHE A 341 16.28 31.10 12.44
CA PHE A 341 15.83 30.07 11.51
C PHE A 341 16.17 28.64 11.92
N ILE A 342 17.23 28.44 12.72
CA ILE A 342 17.69 27.11 13.15
C ILE A 342 17.37 26.87 14.62
N ILE A 343 17.81 27.74 15.54
CA ILE A 343 17.67 27.49 16.98
C ILE A 343 16.21 27.64 17.43
N SER A 344 15.58 28.76 17.05
CA SER A 344 14.17 29.04 17.34
C SER A 344 13.24 28.71 16.16
N GLY A 345 13.81 28.31 15.02
CA GLY A 345 13.07 28.03 13.79
C GLY A 345 12.90 26.54 13.52
N ILE A 346 12.40 26.23 12.33
CA ILE A 346 12.08 24.86 11.90
C ILE A 346 13.16 24.23 11.03
N TYR A 347 14.19 24.98 10.60
CA TYR A 347 15.14 24.48 9.62
C TYR A 347 16.21 23.60 10.26
N LEU A 348 16.63 22.55 9.55
CA LEU A 348 17.70 21.68 10.00
C LEU A 348 19.06 22.20 9.54
N PRO A 349 20.06 22.28 10.44
CA PRO A 349 21.43 22.61 10.06
C PRO A 349 22.05 21.44 9.30
N THR A 350 22.70 21.75 8.18
CA THR A 350 23.23 20.78 7.21
C THR A 350 24.74 20.67 7.26
N TYR A 351 25.46 21.76 7.03
CA TYR A 351 26.92 21.84 7.13
C TYR A 351 27.34 23.12 7.84
N ALA A 352 28.51 23.13 8.48
CA ALA A 352 29.07 24.34 9.07
C ALA A 352 29.70 25.23 7.99
N ILE A 353 29.42 26.53 8.07
CA ILE A 353 30.08 27.54 7.24
C ILE A 353 31.25 28.07 8.05
N THR A 354 32.46 28.01 7.51
CA THR A 354 33.69 28.48 8.16
C THR A 354 34.33 29.61 7.35
N GLY A 355 35.08 30.47 8.03
CA GLY A 355 35.83 31.54 7.38
C GLY A 355 37.02 31.00 6.55
N PRO A 356 37.63 31.84 5.68
CA PRO A 356 38.67 31.41 4.73
C PRO A 356 39.92 30.77 5.35
N LYS A 357 40.20 31.03 6.63
CA LYS A 357 41.37 30.52 7.35
C LYS A 357 41.09 29.27 8.18
N GLY A 358 39.87 28.71 8.09
CA GLY A 358 39.38 27.76 9.07
C GLY A 358 39.14 28.42 10.43
N GLY A 359 38.33 27.79 11.28
CA GLY A 359 37.96 28.36 12.58
C GLY A 359 36.57 27.91 13.03
N PRO A 360 36.04 28.50 14.12
CA PRO A 360 34.69 28.21 14.57
C PRO A 360 33.68 28.53 13.46
N ALA A 361 32.55 27.82 13.47
CA ALA A 361 31.48 28.05 12.51
C ALA A 361 30.99 29.50 12.61
N ILE A 362 30.99 30.22 11.49
CA ILE A 362 30.42 31.57 11.37
C ILE A 362 28.94 31.53 10.97
N GLY A 363 28.43 30.35 10.66
CA GLY A 363 27.08 30.09 10.21
C GLY A 363 26.88 28.61 9.88
N TYR A 364 25.69 28.27 9.40
CA TYR A 364 25.35 26.93 8.95
C TYR A 364 24.55 26.98 7.66
N GLY A 365 24.78 26.03 6.76
CA GLY A 365 23.80 25.73 5.71
C GLY A 365 22.53 25.18 6.36
N ARG A 366 21.36 25.55 5.86
CA ARG A 366 20.07 25.08 6.35
C ARG A 366 19.23 24.46 5.23
N ALA A 367 18.39 23.50 5.59
CA ALA A 367 17.38 22.93 4.71
C ALA A 367 16.08 22.70 5.46
N ASN A 368 14.96 22.68 4.74
CA ASN A 368 13.67 22.29 5.31
C ASN A 368 13.76 20.84 5.86
N PRO A 369 13.15 20.53 7.01
CA PRO A 369 13.11 19.17 7.54
C PRO A 369 12.73 18.10 6.51
N PHE A 370 11.74 18.36 5.66
CA PHE A 370 11.31 17.41 4.62
C PHE A 370 12.42 17.06 3.59
N CYS A 371 13.45 17.90 3.48
CA CYS A 371 14.58 17.74 2.57
C CYS A 371 15.84 17.18 3.21
N ALA A 372 15.93 17.23 4.55
CA ALA A 372 17.13 16.82 5.30
C ALA A 372 16.86 15.78 6.39
N ASP A 373 15.60 15.37 6.57
CA ASP A 373 15.16 14.34 7.49
C ASP A 373 14.22 13.35 6.77
N CYS A 374 14.74 12.14 6.53
CA CYS A 374 14.00 11.08 5.87
C CYS A 374 12.91 10.44 6.75
N THR A 375 12.91 10.69 8.07
CA THR A 375 11.98 10.05 9.01
C THR A 375 10.53 10.52 8.86
N SER A 376 10.33 11.64 8.15
CA SER A 376 9.01 12.09 7.71
C SER A 376 8.35 11.14 6.71
N ARG A 377 9.13 10.29 6.03
CA ARG A 377 8.67 9.42 4.93
C ARG A 377 9.06 7.95 5.11
N GLY A 378 9.79 7.63 6.17
CA GLY A 378 10.29 6.28 6.42
C GLY A 378 10.80 6.13 7.84
N VAL A 379 11.41 4.98 8.11
CA VAL A 379 11.94 4.64 9.45
C VAL A 379 13.43 4.36 9.38
N LYS A 380 14.16 4.72 10.44
CA LYS A 380 15.59 4.40 10.56
C LYS A 380 15.85 2.93 10.85
N ARG A 381 14.88 2.26 11.47
CA ARG A 381 15.01 0.87 11.89
C ARG A 381 15.11 -0.01 10.66
N ARG A 382 16.27 -0.66 10.53
CA ARG A 382 16.52 -1.67 9.53
C ARG A 382 15.57 -2.87 9.71
N PRO A 383 14.90 -3.34 8.65
CA PRO A 383 14.11 -4.57 8.71
C PRO A 383 14.98 -5.81 8.86
N ASP A 384 14.53 -6.80 9.65
CA ASP A 384 15.31 -8.01 9.97
C ASP A 384 15.66 -8.85 8.74
N PHE A 385 14.81 -8.84 7.71
CA PHE A 385 15.05 -9.56 6.46
C PHE A 385 16.05 -8.84 5.53
N TRP A 386 16.45 -7.60 5.85
CA TRP A 386 17.25 -6.76 4.97
C TRP A 386 18.70 -7.20 4.94
N ARG A 387 19.18 -7.64 3.78
CA ARG A 387 20.57 -8.10 3.58
C ARG A 387 21.34 -7.04 2.80
N ASP A 388 22.52 -6.66 3.28
CA ASP A 388 23.41 -5.80 2.50
C ASP A 388 24.03 -6.60 1.35
N LYS A 389 24.65 -5.89 0.41
CA LYS A 389 25.30 -6.48 -0.75
C LYS A 389 26.72 -6.90 -0.38
#